data_AF-A0A1H2WGL2-F1
#
_entry.id   AF-A0A1H2WGL2-F1
#
_cell.length_a   1.000
_cell.length_b   1.000
_cell.length_c   1.000
_cell.angle_alpha   90.00
_cell.angle_beta   90.00
_cell.angle_gamma   90.00
#
_symmetry.space_group_name_H-M   'P 1'
#
loop_
_entity.id
_entity.type
_entity.pdbx_description
1 polymer ?
#
loop_
_entity_poly.entity_id
_entity_poly.type
_entity_poly.pdbx_seq_one_letter_code
_entity_poly.pdbx_strand_id
1 'polypeptide(L)'
;MSVADHQTLRVLEGRYVLERAVSDVGVAADGEVLAAVRGPDGGARMRRRDEAEDAWVALWNGDEAHPPDATGMLAAIVAPLAAGKVPVWVAASFDGDLVLIPVDRADEACELLRRAGHRVVG
;
A
#
# COMPACT_ATOMS: atom_id res chain seq x y z
N MET A 1 4.48 0.40 24.32
CA MET A 1 4.32 0.76 22.90
C MET A 1 4.12 -0.53 22.15
N SER A 2 3.08 -0.60 21.33
CA SER A 2 2.79 -1.76 20.49
C SER A 2 3.81 -1.83 19.35
N VAL A 3 4.09 -3.04 18.84
CA VAL A 3 4.85 -3.21 17.58
C VAL A 3 4.20 -2.41 16.44
N ALA A 4 2.87 -2.25 16.47
CA ALA A 4 2.12 -1.45 15.52
C ALA A 4 2.53 0.03 15.49
N ASP A 5 2.97 0.58 16.63
CA ASP A 5 3.27 2.02 16.78
C ASP A 5 4.57 2.44 16.07
N HIS A 6 5.43 1.47 15.71
CA HIS A 6 6.77 1.71 15.15
C HIS A 6 7.12 0.72 14.04
N GLN A 7 6.36 0.74 12.95
CA GLN A 7 6.62 -0.09 11.77
C GLN A 7 7.66 0.53 10.83
N THR A 8 8.44 -0.31 10.14
CA THR A 8 9.26 0.09 8.99
C THR A 8 8.46 -0.07 7.70
N LEU A 9 8.32 0.99 6.91
CA LEU A 9 7.70 0.97 5.60
C LEU A 9 8.75 1.24 4.52
N ARG A 10 8.91 0.32 3.58
CA ARG A 10 9.72 0.52 2.38
C ARG A 10 8.89 1.15 1.26
N VAL A 11 9.40 2.21 0.66
CA VAL A 11 8.90 2.74 -0.62
C VAL A 11 9.35 1.79 -1.73
N LEU A 12 8.39 1.23 -2.46
CA LEU A 12 8.69 0.35 -3.58
C LEU A 12 9.05 1.19 -4.82
N GLU A 13 10.00 0.67 -5.62
CA GLU A 13 10.34 1.29 -6.90
C GLU A 13 9.19 1.18 -7.92
N GLY A 14 9.05 2.23 -8.72
CA GLY A 14 8.07 2.32 -9.78
C GLY A 14 6.78 3.02 -9.38
N ARG A 15 5.84 3.09 -10.31
CA ARG A 15 4.52 3.69 -10.11
C ARG A 15 3.44 2.71 -10.50
N TYR A 16 2.28 2.85 -9.88
CA TYR A 16 1.19 1.89 -10.00
C TYR A 16 -0.11 2.58 -10.39
N VAL A 17 -0.93 1.90 -11.17
CA VAL A 17 -2.29 2.31 -11.49
C VAL A 17 -3.28 1.31 -10.91
N LEU A 18 -4.48 1.81 -10.61
CA LEU A 18 -5.61 1.00 -10.19
C LEU A 18 -6.52 0.79 -11.38
N GLU A 19 -6.80 -0.47 -11.66
CA GLU A 19 -7.63 -0.84 -12.81
C GLU A 19 -8.80 -1.70 -12.34
N ARG A 20 -10.00 -1.34 -12.81
CA ARG A 20 -11.20 -2.18 -12.63
C ARG A 20 -11.04 -3.44 -13.48
N ALA A 21 -11.19 -4.60 -12.86
CA ALA A 21 -11.19 -5.89 -13.54
C ALA A 21 -12.63 -6.40 -13.65
N VAL A 22 -13.11 -6.56 -14.89
CA VAL A 22 -14.53 -6.86 -15.18
C VAL A 22 -14.79 -8.38 -15.24
N SER A 23 -13.75 -9.20 -15.40
CA SER A 23 -13.83 -10.66 -15.38
C SER A 23 -12.43 -11.26 -15.25
N ASP A 24 -12.33 -12.36 -14.49
CA ASP A 24 -11.13 -13.12 -14.15
C ASP A 24 -9.89 -12.26 -13.83
N VAL A 25 -9.70 -11.92 -12.54
CA VAL A 25 -8.47 -11.27 -12.09
C VAL A 25 -7.35 -12.31 -12.14
N GLY A 26 -6.75 -12.48 -13.31
CA GLY A 26 -5.52 -13.22 -13.48
C GLY A 26 -4.35 -12.43 -12.92
N VAL A 27 -3.49 -13.08 -12.13
CA VAL A 27 -2.16 -12.54 -11.86
C VAL A 27 -1.36 -12.82 -13.12
N ALA A 28 -1.09 -11.80 -13.93
CA ALA A 28 -0.20 -11.96 -15.07
C ALA A 28 1.16 -12.45 -14.54
N ALA A 29 1.75 -13.45 -15.19
CA ALA A 29 3.02 -14.05 -14.76
C ALA A 29 4.23 -13.11 -14.96
N ASP A 30 4.01 -11.90 -15.47
CA ASP A 30 5.03 -10.91 -15.78
C ASP A 30 5.55 -10.14 -14.55
N GLY A 31 4.92 -10.31 -13.37
CA GLY A 31 5.31 -9.61 -12.15
C GLY A 31 4.91 -8.13 -12.12
N GLU A 32 4.12 -7.65 -13.09
CA GLU A 32 3.65 -6.27 -13.12
C GLU A 32 2.45 -6.03 -12.18
N VAL A 33 1.73 -7.09 -11.81
CA VAL A 33 0.58 -7.03 -10.92
C VAL A 33 1.04 -7.21 -9.47
N LEU A 34 0.95 -6.13 -8.69
CA LEU A 34 1.33 -6.13 -7.29
C LEU A 34 0.25 -6.74 -6.39
N ALA A 35 -1.03 -6.49 -6.71
CA ALA A 35 -2.16 -7.08 -6.03
C ALA A 35 -3.38 -7.23 -6.95
N ALA A 36 -4.18 -8.26 -6.69
CA ALA A 36 -5.38 -8.61 -7.42
C ALA A 36 -6.48 -8.97 -6.40
N VAL A 37 -7.58 -8.23 -6.41
CA VAL A 37 -8.71 -8.43 -5.49
C VAL A 37 -9.94 -8.85 -6.31
N ARG A 38 -10.55 -9.98 -5.96
CA ARG A 38 -11.84 -10.41 -6.52
C ARG A 38 -12.96 -9.90 -5.61
N GLY A 39 -13.73 -8.94 -6.09
CA GLY A 39 -14.92 -8.44 -5.40
C GLY A 39 -16.20 -9.12 -5.90
N PRO A 40 -17.31 -9.00 -5.15
CA PRO A 40 -18.60 -9.58 -5.52
C PRO A 40 -19.15 -9.04 -6.86
N ASP A 41 -18.86 -7.77 -7.18
CA ASP A 41 -19.35 -7.08 -8.37
C ASP A 41 -18.26 -6.83 -9.42
N GLY A 42 -17.18 -7.63 -9.38
CA GLY A 42 -15.97 -7.43 -10.17
C GLY A 42 -14.76 -7.11 -9.31
N GLY A 43 -13.58 -7.23 -9.90
CA GLY A 43 -12.31 -7.11 -9.19
C GLY A 43 -11.59 -5.78 -9.39
N ALA A 44 -10.46 -5.66 -8.73
CA ALA A 44 -9.50 -4.58 -8.92
C ALA A 44 -8.08 -5.15 -8.99
N ARG A 45 -7.20 -4.47 -9.71
CA ARG A 45 -5.77 -4.79 -9.73
C ARG A 45 -4.92 -3.55 -9.55
N MET A 46 -3.83 -3.71 -8.80
CA MET A 46 -2.76 -2.72 -8.65
C MET A 46 -1.62 -3.14 -9.57
N ARG A 47 -1.28 -2.31 -10.56
CA ARG A 47 -0.43 -2.73 -11.66
C ARG A 47 0.64 -1.68 -11.97
N ARG A 48 1.89 -2.11 -12.19
CA ARG A 48 3.00 -1.20 -12.46
C ARG A 48 2.84 -0.52 -13.83
N ARG A 49 2.92 0.81 -13.81
CA ARG A 49 2.88 1.72 -14.96
C ARG A 49 3.64 3.00 -14.60
N ASP A 50 4.95 2.98 -14.86
CA ASP A 50 5.87 4.06 -14.47
C ASP A 50 5.59 5.38 -15.22
N GLU A 51 4.98 5.31 -16.39
CA GLU A 51 4.67 6.46 -17.25
C GLU A 51 3.30 7.09 -16.98
N ALA A 52 2.51 6.54 -16.05
CA ALA A 52 1.16 7.05 -15.78
C ALA A 52 1.20 8.43 -15.08
N GLU A 53 0.30 9.32 -15.51
CA GLU A 53 0.15 10.67 -14.93
C GLU A 53 -0.53 10.60 -13.55
N ASP A 54 -1.63 9.85 -13.43
CA ASP A 54 -2.40 9.66 -12.19
C ASP A 54 -1.95 8.41 -11.41
N ALA A 55 -0.65 8.28 -11.22
CA ALA A 55 -0.05 7.09 -10.64
C ALA A 55 0.05 7.13 -9.11
N TRP A 56 0.32 5.97 -8.54
CA TRP A 56 0.44 5.73 -7.11
C TRP A 56 1.83 5.18 -6.78
N VAL A 57 2.37 5.57 -5.63
CA VAL A 57 3.57 4.96 -5.02
C VAL A 57 3.11 3.93 -4.01
N ALA A 58 3.77 2.77 -3.94
CA ALA A 58 3.45 1.74 -2.96
C ALA A 58 4.41 1.78 -1.77
N LEU A 59 3.86 1.73 -0.56
CA LEU A 59 4.56 1.46 0.68
C LEU A 59 4.34 0.00 1.10
N TRP A 60 5.37 -0.63 1.65
CA TRP A 60 5.37 -2.03 2.07
C TRP A 60 5.92 -2.18 3.49
N ASN A 61 5.16 -2.79 4.40
CA ASN A 61 5.61 -3.01 5.78
C ASN A 61 6.10 -4.45 6.07
N GLY A 62 6.03 -5.38 5.11
CA GLY A 62 6.34 -6.79 5.35
C GLY A 62 7.81 -7.19 5.21
N ASP A 63 8.75 -6.24 5.09
CA ASP A 63 10.19 -6.55 5.25
C ASP A 63 10.49 -7.03 6.69
N GLU A 64 9.68 -6.57 7.66
CA GLU A 64 9.63 -7.07 9.03
C GLU A 64 8.28 -7.78 9.23
N ALA A 65 8.17 -9.00 8.68
CA ALA A 65 6.90 -9.73 8.64
C ALA A 65 6.24 -9.87 10.02
N HIS A 66 4.93 -9.72 10.04
CA HIS A 66 4.10 -9.87 11.23
C HIS A 66 3.06 -10.98 11.03
N PRO A 67 2.58 -11.63 12.10
CA PRO A 67 1.48 -12.58 11.99
C PRO A 67 0.27 -11.98 11.28
N PRO A 68 -0.43 -12.71 10.41
CA PRO A 68 -1.63 -12.21 9.73
C PRO A 68 -2.78 -11.82 10.68
N ASP A 69 -2.79 -12.34 11.91
CA ASP A 69 -3.74 -12.03 12.97
C ASP A 69 -3.25 -10.92 13.92
N ALA A 70 -2.09 -10.31 13.65
CA ALA A 70 -1.58 -9.17 14.41
C ALA A 70 -2.53 -7.97 14.27
N THR A 71 -3.12 -7.57 15.39
CA THR A 71 -4.09 -6.48 15.41
C THR A 71 -3.42 -5.11 15.36
N GLY A 72 -4.00 -4.18 14.62
CA GLY A 72 -3.61 -2.76 14.67
C GLY A 72 -2.48 -2.36 13.73
N MET A 73 -1.82 -3.30 13.04
CA MET A 73 -0.70 -3.02 12.12
C MET A 73 -1.11 -2.04 11.01
N LEU A 74 -2.07 -2.41 10.17
CA LEU A 74 -2.56 -1.53 9.11
C LEU A 74 -3.25 -0.26 9.66
N ALA A 75 -3.94 -0.36 10.79
CA ALA A 75 -4.63 0.77 11.41
C ALA A 75 -3.66 1.87 11.84
N ALA A 76 -2.50 1.50 12.42
CA ALA A 76 -1.46 2.45 12.80
C ALA A 76 -0.89 3.21 11.60
N ILE A 77 -0.86 2.59 10.41
CA ILE A 77 -0.42 3.23 9.15
C ILE A 77 -1.52 4.13 8.57
N VAL A 78 -2.76 3.64 8.48
CA VAL A 78 -3.85 4.35 7.79
C VAL A 78 -4.39 5.52 8.62
N ALA A 79 -4.42 5.42 9.95
CA ALA A 79 -4.95 6.47 10.82
C ALA A 79 -4.27 7.84 10.64
N PRO A 80 -2.93 7.98 10.67
CA PRO A 80 -2.27 9.27 10.45
C PRO A 80 -2.46 9.80 9.01
N LEU A 81 -2.51 8.92 8.01
CA LEU A 81 -2.78 9.30 6.62
C LEU A 81 -4.20 9.85 6.45
N ALA A 82 -5.19 9.20 7.07
CA ALA A 82 -6.57 9.66 7.09
C ALA A 82 -6.71 11.01 7.82
N ALA A 83 -6.00 11.19 8.94
CA ALA A 83 -5.96 12.47 9.66
C ALA A 83 -5.38 13.61 8.80
N GLY A 84 -4.39 13.31 7.96
CA GLY A 84 -3.84 14.22 6.94
C GLY A 84 -4.65 14.30 5.64
N LYS A 85 -5.81 13.63 5.54
CA LYS A 85 -6.64 13.58 4.32
C LYS A 85 -5.85 13.09 3.09
N VAL A 86 -4.94 12.16 3.29
CA VAL A 86 -4.24 11.44 2.23
C VAL A 86 -5.08 10.22 1.86
N PRO A 87 -5.60 10.11 0.62
CA PRO A 87 -6.32 8.92 0.19
C PRO A 87 -5.34 7.75 0.05
N VAL A 88 -5.81 6.54 0.34
CA VAL A 88 -4.99 5.33 0.26
C VAL A 88 -5.75 4.20 -0.44
N TRP A 89 -4.99 3.33 -1.10
CA TRP A 89 -5.46 2.00 -1.49
C TRP A 89 -4.62 0.95 -0.80
N VAL A 90 -5.26 -0.09 -0.28
CA VAL A 90 -4.57 -1.10 0.53
C VAL A 90 -4.83 -2.51 0.04
N ALA A 91 -3.83 -3.37 0.16
CA ALA A 91 -3.97 -4.81 -0.05
C ALA A 91 -3.08 -5.55 0.97
N ALA A 92 -3.71 -6.41 1.77
CA ALA A 92 -3.00 -7.28 2.70
C ALA A 92 -2.49 -8.54 2.00
N SER A 93 -1.36 -9.04 2.48
CA SER A 93 -0.78 -10.33 2.11
C SER A 93 -0.43 -11.13 3.38
N PHE A 94 0.29 -12.25 3.23
CA PHE A 94 0.70 -13.04 4.38
C PHE A 94 1.76 -12.33 5.22
N ASP A 95 2.74 -11.67 4.58
CA ASP A 95 3.89 -11.09 5.27
C ASP A 95 3.67 -9.63 5.69
N GLY A 96 2.68 -8.95 5.10
CA GLY A 96 2.39 -7.55 5.37
C GLY A 96 1.38 -6.94 4.42
N ASP A 97 1.25 -5.64 4.50
CA ASP A 97 0.32 -4.80 3.78
C ASP A 97 1.02 -3.91 2.76
N LEU A 98 0.37 -3.75 1.62
CA LEU A 98 0.65 -2.72 0.63
C LEU A 98 -0.24 -1.52 0.91
N VAL A 99 0.35 -0.32 0.94
CA VAL A 99 -0.37 0.95 1.06
C VAL A 99 0.05 1.87 -0.08
N LEU A 100 -0.85 2.06 -1.04
CA LEU A 100 -0.64 2.92 -2.21
C LEU A 100 -1.10 4.34 -1.89
N ILE A 101 -0.24 5.30 -2.22
CA ILE A 101 -0.43 6.75 -2.03
C ILE A 101 -0.35 7.44 -3.40
N PRO A 102 -1.17 8.47 -3.70
CA PRO A 102 -0.99 9.27 -4.91
C PRO A 102 0.43 9.84 -4.98
N VAL A 103 1.05 9.81 -6.16
CA VAL A 103 2.44 10.28 -6.35
C VAL A 103 2.62 11.73 -5.87
N ASP A 104 1.65 12.60 -6.12
CA ASP A 104 1.67 14.01 -5.73
C ASP A 104 1.50 14.26 -4.22
N ARG A 105 1.08 13.23 -3.45
CA ARG A 105 0.93 13.26 -1.99
C ARG A 105 1.97 12.42 -1.26
N ALA A 106 2.91 11.79 -1.97
CA ALA A 106 3.85 10.81 -1.40
C ALA A 106 4.75 11.41 -0.31
N ASP A 107 5.31 12.60 -0.53
CA ASP A 107 6.19 13.26 0.45
C ASP A 107 5.43 13.61 1.74
N GLU A 108 4.24 14.18 1.60
CA GLU A 108 3.36 14.49 2.74
C GLU A 108 2.98 13.24 3.52
N ALA A 109 2.61 12.16 2.83
CA ALA A 109 2.30 10.88 3.46
C ALA A 109 3.50 10.33 4.25
N CYS A 110 4.70 10.38 3.68
CA CYS A 110 5.91 9.95 4.35
C CYS A 110 6.20 10.78 5.62
N GLU A 111 5.97 12.10 5.57
CA GLU A 111 6.09 12.94 6.76
C GLU A 111 5.07 12.61 7.84
N LEU A 112 3.80 12.41 7.48
CA LEU A 112 2.74 12.03 8.42
C LEU A 112 3.08 10.72 9.13
N LEU A 113 3.56 9.71 8.38
CA LEU A 113 3.97 8.43 8.93
C LEU A 113 5.18 8.57 9.86
N ARG A 114 6.19 9.36 9.49
CA ARG A 114 7.35 9.64 10.36
C ARG A 114 6.94 10.35 11.66
N ARG A 115 6.03 11.33 11.58
CA ARG A 115 5.49 12.02 12.76
C ARG A 115 4.68 11.10 13.66
N ALA A 116 4.03 10.09 13.09
CA ALA A 116 3.31 9.05 13.84
C ALA A 116 4.23 8.01 14.50
N GLY A 117 5.54 8.05 14.23
CA GLY A 117 6.53 7.16 14.86
C GLY A 117 7.03 6.03 13.95
N HIS A 118 6.57 5.96 12.70
CA HIS A 118 7.04 4.98 11.72
C HIS A 118 8.38 5.35 11.11
N ARG A 119 9.11 4.34 10.63
CA ARG A 119 10.32 4.52 9.83
C ARG A 119 9.98 4.30 8.36
N VAL A 120 10.14 5.33 7.52
CA VAL A 120 9.97 5.21 6.07
C VAL A 120 11.33 5.16 5.40
N VAL A 121 11.61 4.08 4.67
CA VAL A 121 12.88 3.83 3.94
C VAL A 121 12.62 3.74 2.44
N GLY A 122 13.47 4.35 1.63
CA GLY A 122 13.28 4.46 0.19
C GLY A 122 14.20 5.49 -0.41
#